data_AF-A0A9X3ES05-F1
#
_entry.id   AF-A0A9X3ES05-F1
#
_cell.length_a   1.000
_cell.length_b   1.000
_cell.length_c   1.000
_cell.angle_alpha   90.00
_cell.angle_beta   90.00
_cell.angle_gamma   90.00
#
_symmetry.space_group_name_H-M   'P 1'
#
loop_
_entity.id
_entity.type
_entity.pdbx_description
1 polymer ?
#
loop_
_entity_poly.entity_id
_entity_poly.type
_entity_poly.pdbx_seq_one_letter_code
_entity_poly.pdbx_strand_id
1 'polypeptide(L)'
;MRTPALLFFLATHLACNTPEDPPAETLRGARYCEIFLGTADLAAGTVAVDVYNTQQLNDCPEDAWAALDVAALEAELAVDAVILNGPRYWTIDAFDRASLLDPEIRSFGGIDMRKVGALTLTLADVAGGGKPYTPRTVARETVWRLYAGKPVYELVDADGAVHVMQSYSDQKFDQDEAALAELGDVLAPPAGWSFRVRVPTEDLLVEAVDGLAVVVQDDRANTYQRAQP
;
A
#
# COMPACT_ATOMS: atom_id res chain seq x y z
N MET A 1 72.42 18.88 4.77
CA MET A 1 71.80 17.76 4.01
C MET A 1 71.41 16.66 4.98
N ARG A 2 70.10 16.44 5.17
CA ARG A 2 69.39 15.20 5.53
C ARG A 2 68.13 15.53 6.33
N THR A 3 67.01 15.48 5.63
CA THR A 3 65.63 15.51 6.12
C THR A 3 65.32 14.22 6.89
N PRO A 4 64.48 14.23 7.93
CA PRO A 4 63.71 13.07 8.32
C PRO A 4 62.26 13.18 7.81
N ALA A 5 61.79 12.09 7.22
CA ALA A 5 60.43 11.92 6.74
C ALA A 5 59.44 11.76 7.90
N LEU A 6 58.32 12.47 7.85
CA LEU A 6 57.20 12.29 8.76
C LEU A 6 56.26 11.22 8.15
N LEU A 7 56.20 10.04 8.76
CA LEU A 7 55.20 9.02 8.44
C LEU A 7 53.84 9.50 8.95
N PHE A 8 52.90 9.77 8.04
CA PHE A 8 51.48 9.87 8.37
C PHE A 8 50.89 8.46 8.39
N PHE A 9 50.57 7.93 9.58
CA PHE A 9 49.67 6.80 9.70
C PHE A 9 48.24 7.32 9.57
N LEU A 10 47.62 7.12 8.41
CA LEU A 10 46.19 7.31 8.23
C LEU A 10 45.49 6.06 8.79
N ALA A 11 45.03 6.12 10.04
CA ALA A 11 44.16 5.09 10.58
C ALA A 11 42.76 5.25 9.95
N THR A 12 42.48 4.46 8.92
CA THR A 12 41.13 4.26 8.39
C THR A 12 40.24 3.73 9.52
N HIS A 13 39.33 4.57 10.00
CA HIS A 13 38.22 4.12 10.82
C HIS A 13 37.29 3.30 9.91
N LEU A 14 37.35 1.97 10.03
CA LEU A 14 36.20 1.14 9.64
C LEU A 14 35.06 1.51 10.59
N ALA A 15 34.09 2.27 10.08
CA ALA A 15 32.79 2.33 10.71
C ALA A 15 32.21 0.91 10.67
N CYS A 16 32.08 0.29 11.84
CA CYS A 16 31.32 -0.93 11.99
C CYS A 16 29.85 -0.53 11.86
N ASN A 17 29.22 -0.79 10.71
CA ASN A 17 27.77 -0.68 10.58
C ASN A 17 27.16 -1.77 11.49
N THR A 18 26.69 -1.39 12.67
CA THR A 18 25.73 -2.21 13.40
C THR A 18 24.47 -2.35 12.55
N PRO A 19 23.86 -3.55 12.45
CA PRO A 19 22.52 -3.66 11.88
C PRO A 19 21.60 -2.74 12.69
N GLU A 20 20.86 -1.86 12.02
CA GLU A 20 19.79 -1.11 12.69
C GLU A 20 18.77 -2.12 13.24
N ASP A 21 18.31 -1.90 14.47
CA ASP A 21 17.22 -2.68 15.03
C ASP A 21 15.98 -2.57 14.11
N PRO A 22 15.19 -3.65 13.93
CA PRO A 22 13.98 -3.57 13.13
C PRO A 22 13.02 -2.52 13.71
N PRO A 23 12.22 -1.84 12.86
CA PRO A 23 11.29 -0.79 13.31
C PRO A 23 10.33 -1.28 14.41
N ALA A 24 9.81 -0.38 15.25
CA ALA A 24 8.74 -0.77 16.17
C ALA A 24 7.47 -1.19 15.40
N GLU A 25 6.84 -2.28 15.83
CA GLU A 25 5.54 -2.68 15.31
C GLU A 25 4.48 -1.66 15.73
N THR A 26 3.90 -0.98 14.74
CA THR A 26 2.94 0.10 14.99
C THR A 26 1.76 0.09 14.03
N LEU A 27 1.79 -0.73 12.98
CA LEU A 27 0.80 -0.64 11.90
C LEU A 27 -0.27 -1.72 11.95
N ARG A 28 0.03 -2.95 12.36
CA ARG A 28 -0.96 -4.04 12.29
C ARG A 28 -2.23 -3.69 13.05
N GLY A 29 -3.37 -3.78 12.37
CA GLY A 29 -4.68 -3.39 12.90
C GLY A 29 -4.94 -1.88 12.94
N ALA A 30 -3.98 -1.02 12.58
CA ALA A 30 -4.18 0.42 12.54
C ALA A 30 -5.14 0.78 11.39
N ARG A 31 -6.15 1.58 11.73
CA ARG A 31 -7.18 2.07 10.82
C ARG A 31 -6.65 3.23 9.97
N TYR A 32 -6.97 3.21 8.68
CA TYR A 32 -6.69 4.28 7.75
C TYR A 32 -7.74 4.29 6.63
N CYS A 33 -7.75 5.33 5.80
CA CYS A 33 -8.53 5.32 4.56
C CYS A 33 -7.78 6.00 3.43
N GLU A 34 -8.24 5.74 2.20
CA GLU A 34 -7.68 6.31 0.99
C GLU A 34 -8.76 6.99 0.15
N ILE A 35 -8.41 8.14 -0.45
CA ILE A 35 -9.21 8.80 -1.47
C ILE A 35 -8.42 8.75 -2.78
N PHE A 36 -9.04 8.22 -3.82
CA PHE A 36 -8.48 8.23 -5.16
C PHE A 36 -9.08 9.39 -5.97
N LEU A 37 -8.22 10.22 -6.55
CA LEU A 37 -8.61 11.33 -7.41
C LEU A 37 -8.26 11.01 -8.86
N GLY A 38 -9.28 10.81 -9.70
CA GLY A 38 -9.14 10.46 -11.11
C GLY A 38 -9.28 11.67 -12.02
N THR A 39 -8.34 11.85 -12.95
CA THR A 39 -8.40 12.85 -14.03
C THR A 39 -8.25 12.15 -15.38
N ALA A 40 -9.25 12.29 -16.24
CA ALA A 40 -9.33 11.64 -17.53
C ALA A 40 -8.57 12.44 -18.60
N ASP A 41 -7.74 11.74 -19.36
CA ASP A 41 -7.19 12.22 -20.62
C ASP A 41 -7.89 11.45 -21.76
N LEU A 42 -8.94 12.05 -22.31
CA LEU A 42 -9.73 11.46 -23.39
C LEU A 42 -8.94 11.32 -24.70
N ALA A 43 -7.93 12.15 -24.91
CA ALA A 43 -7.09 12.07 -26.10
C ALA A 43 -6.10 10.89 -26.00
N ALA A 44 -5.55 10.66 -24.81
CA ALA A 44 -4.68 9.51 -24.54
C ALA A 44 -5.47 8.22 -24.25
N GLY A 45 -6.75 8.31 -23.95
CA GLY A 45 -7.59 7.16 -23.59
C GLY A 45 -7.28 6.61 -22.19
N THR A 46 -6.82 7.47 -21.28
CA THR A 46 -6.36 7.08 -19.94
C THR A 46 -7.02 7.91 -18.84
N VAL A 47 -6.88 7.45 -17.61
CA VAL A 47 -7.22 8.16 -16.38
C VAL A 47 -6.00 8.13 -15.47
N ALA A 48 -5.45 9.30 -15.15
CA ALA A 48 -4.45 9.44 -14.10
C ALA A 48 -5.15 9.43 -12.74
N VAL A 49 -4.66 8.63 -11.81
CA VAL A 49 -5.25 8.47 -10.49
C VAL A 49 -4.20 8.76 -9.43
N ASP A 50 -4.47 9.75 -8.59
CA ASP A 50 -3.67 10.04 -7.42
C ASP A 50 -4.27 9.37 -6.19
N VAL A 51 -3.42 8.74 -5.37
CA VAL A 51 -3.82 8.04 -4.14
C VAL A 51 -3.42 8.87 -2.93
N TYR A 52 -4.40 9.37 -2.20
CA TYR A 52 -4.24 10.06 -0.93
C TYR A 52 -4.61 9.12 0.23
N ASN A 53 -3.86 9.16 1.34
CA ASN A 53 -4.24 8.40 2.54
C ASN A 53 -3.96 9.14 3.84
N THR A 54 -4.54 8.64 4.93
CA THR A 54 -4.45 9.22 6.29
C THR A 54 -3.24 8.77 7.10
N GLN A 55 -2.36 7.95 6.53
CA GLN A 55 -1.32 7.27 7.28
C GLN A 55 -0.40 8.27 7.99
N GLN A 56 -0.12 8.01 9.27
CA GLN A 56 0.65 8.89 10.17
C GLN A 56 0.03 10.28 10.42
N LEU A 57 -1.22 10.51 10.02
CA LEU A 57 -1.93 11.78 10.23
C LEU A 57 -3.15 11.62 11.13
N ASN A 58 -3.99 10.63 10.83
CA ASN A 58 -5.19 10.32 11.59
C ASN A 58 -5.65 8.88 11.29
N ASP A 59 -6.60 8.40 12.07
CA ASP A 59 -7.17 7.05 12.02
C ASP A 59 -8.43 6.95 11.14
N CYS A 60 -8.58 7.88 10.18
CA CYS A 60 -9.76 8.05 9.35
C CYS A 60 -11.07 8.23 10.16
N PRO A 61 -11.30 9.38 10.82
CA PRO A 61 -12.43 9.55 11.74
C PRO A 61 -13.78 9.16 11.11
N GLU A 62 -14.52 8.24 11.75
CA GLU A 62 -15.74 7.63 11.19
C GLU A 62 -16.78 8.67 10.78
N ASP A 63 -17.10 9.60 11.67
CA ASP A 63 -18.11 10.63 11.41
C ASP A 63 -17.72 11.55 10.24
N ALA A 64 -16.44 11.89 10.12
CA ALA A 64 -15.94 12.72 9.02
C ALA A 64 -15.94 11.94 7.70
N TRP A 65 -15.53 10.67 7.73
CA TRP A 65 -15.50 9.78 6.56
C TRP A 65 -16.91 9.53 6.01
N ALA A 66 -17.86 9.23 6.89
CA ALA A 66 -19.26 9.02 6.53
C ALA A 66 -19.95 10.29 6.00
N ALA A 67 -19.45 11.47 6.35
CA ALA A 67 -19.98 12.74 5.90
C ALA A 67 -19.41 13.22 4.55
N LEU A 68 -18.43 12.52 3.96
CA LEU A 68 -17.86 12.91 2.67
C LEU A 68 -18.90 12.84 1.55
N ASP A 69 -19.02 13.92 0.79
CA ASP A 69 -19.82 13.98 -0.43
C ASP A 69 -18.89 13.91 -1.64
N VAL A 70 -18.94 12.76 -2.34
CA VAL A 70 -18.12 12.47 -3.53
C VAL A 70 -18.32 13.52 -4.62
N ALA A 71 -19.57 13.92 -4.90
CA ALA A 71 -19.85 14.87 -5.97
C ALA A 71 -19.38 16.29 -5.61
N ALA A 72 -19.47 16.66 -4.33
CA ALA A 72 -18.93 17.92 -3.86
C ALA A 72 -17.39 17.94 -3.96
N LEU A 73 -16.71 16.85 -3.61
CA LEU A 73 -15.25 16.73 -3.74
C LEU A 73 -14.81 16.78 -5.21
N GLU A 74 -15.50 16.09 -6.11
CA GLU A 74 -15.23 16.15 -7.56
C GLU A 74 -15.31 17.60 -8.07
N ALA A 75 -16.36 18.33 -7.69
CA ALA A 75 -16.55 19.72 -8.08
C ALA A 75 -15.51 20.67 -7.47
N GLU A 76 -15.18 20.50 -6.19
CA GLU A 76 -14.19 21.32 -5.49
C GLU A 76 -12.78 21.15 -6.06
N LEU A 77 -12.38 19.91 -6.29
CA LEU A 77 -11.04 19.55 -6.73
C LEU A 77 -10.86 19.63 -8.25
N ALA A 78 -11.96 19.83 -8.99
CA ALA A 78 -12.00 19.82 -10.45
C ALA A 78 -11.41 18.54 -11.05
N VAL A 79 -11.80 17.39 -10.49
CA VAL A 79 -11.40 16.04 -10.95
C VAL A 79 -12.60 15.30 -11.54
N ASP A 80 -12.36 14.33 -12.41
CA ASP A 80 -13.41 13.59 -13.11
C ASP A 80 -14.02 12.46 -12.27
N ALA A 81 -13.30 11.99 -11.26
CA ALA A 81 -13.78 10.93 -10.36
C ALA A 81 -13.15 11.05 -8.97
N VAL A 82 -13.95 10.80 -7.95
CA VAL A 82 -13.50 10.54 -6.58
C VAL A 82 -13.94 9.15 -6.15
N ILE A 83 -13.00 8.33 -5.67
CA ILE A 83 -13.30 7.00 -5.13
C ILE A 83 -12.87 6.96 -3.66
N LEU A 84 -13.83 6.67 -2.79
CA LEU A 84 -13.60 6.41 -1.37
C LEU A 84 -13.19 4.94 -1.20
N ASN A 85 -11.94 4.70 -0.82
CA ASN A 85 -11.39 3.36 -0.58
C ASN A 85 -11.09 3.17 0.91
N GLY A 86 -12.14 2.89 1.68
CA GLY A 86 -12.03 2.65 3.11
C GLY A 86 -13.36 2.72 3.88
N PRO A 87 -13.33 2.53 5.21
CA PRO A 87 -12.12 2.36 6.03
C PRO A 87 -11.34 1.06 5.75
N ARG A 88 -10.07 1.07 6.10
CA ARG A 88 -9.11 -0.02 5.87
C ARG A 88 -8.25 -0.21 7.11
N TYR A 89 -7.66 -1.40 7.24
CA TYR A 89 -6.79 -1.75 8.35
C TYR A 89 -5.57 -2.49 7.83
N TRP A 90 -4.40 -2.12 8.31
CA TRP A 90 -3.16 -2.74 7.88
C TRP A 90 -3.01 -4.16 8.40
N THR A 91 -2.50 -5.04 7.54
CA THR A 91 -1.97 -6.37 7.91
C THR A 91 -0.44 -6.38 7.91
N ILE A 92 0.20 -5.28 7.53
CA ILE A 92 1.65 -5.07 7.63
C ILE A 92 2.00 -4.62 9.05
N ASP A 93 3.20 -4.93 9.50
CA ASP A 93 3.64 -4.62 10.86
C ASP A 93 4.39 -3.28 10.96
N ALA A 94 5.15 -2.94 9.91
CA ALA A 94 5.91 -1.69 9.83
C ALA A 94 6.17 -1.26 8.38
N PHE A 95 6.44 0.04 8.22
CA PHE A 95 7.11 0.59 7.04
C PHE A 95 8.61 0.40 7.21
N ASP A 96 9.19 -0.55 6.49
CA ASP A 96 10.63 -0.73 6.47
C ASP A 96 11.30 0.44 5.76
N ARG A 97 10.73 0.79 4.60
CA ARG A 97 11.03 2.02 3.86
C ARG A 97 9.73 2.54 3.24
N ALA A 98 9.52 3.84 3.25
CA ALA A 98 8.42 4.47 2.54
C ALA A 98 8.79 5.91 2.20
N SER A 99 8.62 6.29 0.94
CA SER A 99 8.71 7.68 0.48
C SER A 99 7.32 8.17 0.10
N LEU A 100 7.03 9.43 0.44
CA LEU A 100 5.83 10.11 -0.05
C LEU A 100 6.08 10.60 -1.46
N LEU A 101 5.06 10.55 -2.33
CA LEU A 101 5.13 11.20 -3.64
C LEU A 101 4.97 12.72 -3.50
N ASP A 102 4.14 13.14 -2.55
CA ASP A 102 3.99 14.55 -2.17
C ASP A 102 3.84 14.66 -0.65
N PRO A 103 4.74 15.38 0.06
CA PRO A 103 4.63 15.58 1.50
C PRO A 103 3.54 16.58 1.91
N GLU A 104 2.96 17.34 0.97
CA GLU A 104 1.90 18.31 1.23
C GLU A 104 0.68 17.62 1.85
N ILE A 105 0.27 18.11 3.03
CA ILE A 105 -0.98 17.67 3.65
C ILE A 105 -2.13 18.40 2.96
N ARG A 106 -3.12 17.63 2.50
CA ARG A 106 -4.39 18.13 1.99
C ARG A 106 -5.53 17.59 2.84
N SER A 107 -6.53 18.43 3.09
CA SER A 107 -7.70 18.05 3.89
C SER A 107 -8.90 17.83 2.99
N PHE A 108 -9.56 16.68 3.10
CA PHE A 108 -10.78 16.35 2.36
C PHE A 108 -11.91 16.17 3.37
N GLY A 109 -12.88 17.09 3.38
CA GLY A 109 -13.95 17.07 4.39
C GLY A 109 -13.45 17.10 5.85
N GLY A 110 -12.29 17.72 6.10
CA GLY A 110 -11.66 17.77 7.42
C GLY A 110 -10.79 16.56 7.76
N ILE A 111 -10.53 15.66 6.79
CA ILE A 111 -9.65 14.52 6.94
C ILE A 111 -8.32 14.83 6.27
N ASP A 112 -7.27 14.96 7.08
CA ASP A 112 -5.93 15.25 6.59
C ASP A 112 -5.31 14.00 5.93
N MET A 113 -4.77 14.18 4.73
CA MET A 113 -4.17 13.13 3.92
C MET A 113 -2.92 13.63 3.17
N ARG A 114 -2.09 12.69 2.68
CA ARG A 114 -0.97 12.96 1.77
C ARG A 114 -1.00 12.04 0.57
N LYS A 115 -0.40 12.48 -0.54
CA LYS A 115 -0.26 11.66 -1.75
C LYS A 115 0.84 10.62 -1.55
N VAL A 116 0.45 9.35 -1.56
CA VAL A 116 1.34 8.20 -1.31
C VAL A 116 1.55 7.32 -2.53
N GLY A 117 0.75 7.51 -3.57
CA GLY A 117 0.82 6.72 -4.79
C GLY A 117 0.16 7.40 -5.96
N ALA A 118 0.46 6.91 -7.15
CA ALA A 118 -0.21 7.29 -8.38
C ALA A 118 -0.30 6.09 -9.31
N LEU A 119 -1.33 6.01 -10.14
CA LEU A 119 -1.45 4.99 -11.18
C LEU A 119 -2.16 5.55 -12.42
N THR A 120 -1.89 4.94 -13.57
CA THR A 120 -2.58 5.27 -14.82
C THR A 120 -3.42 4.08 -15.22
N LEU A 121 -4.72 4.31 -15.36
CA LEU A 121 -5.70 3.33 -15.84
C LEU A 121 -6.08 3.63 -17.28
N THR A 122 -6.51 2.62 -18.03
CA THR A 122 -7.18 2.86 -19.31
C THR A 122 -8.63 3.26 -19.06
N LEU A 123 -9.27 3.97 -20.00
CA LEU A 123 -10.72 4.22 -19.91
C LEU A 123 -11.53 2.92 -19.84
N ALA A 124 -11.03 1.83 -20.45
CA ALA A 124 -11.66 0.52 -20.37
C ALA A 124 -11.60 -0.08 -18.95
N ASP A 125 -10.47 0.07 -18.24
CA ASP A 125 -10.31 -0.39 -16.85
C ASP A 125 -11.30 0.34 -15.92
N VAL A 126 -11.47 1.64 -16.14
CA VAL A 126 -12.41 2.48 -15.38
C VAL A 126 -13.86 2.11 -15.70
N ALA A 127 -14.21 1.97 -16.99
CA ALA A 127 -15.55 1.53 -17.41
C ALA A 127 -15.91 0.13 -16.88
N GLY A 128 -14.91 -0.72 -16.64
CA GLY A 128 -15.06 -2.02 -16.00
C GLY A 128 -15.32 -1.99 -14.49
N GLY A 129 -15.38 -0.80 -13.86
CA GLY A 129 -15.85 -0.62 -12.49
C GLY A 129 -14.94 -1.21 -11.41
N GLY A 130 -13.63 -1.33 -11.66
CA GLY A 130 -12.71 -1.82 -10.64
C GLY A 130 -12.84 -3.33 -10.35
N LYS A 131 -12.84 -4.15 -11.40
CA LYS A 131 -12.97 -5.62 -11.28
C LYS A 131 -11.97 -6.22 -10.26
N PRO A 132 -12.43 -7.08 -9.33
CA PRO A 132 -11.56 -7.86 -8.44
C PRO A 132 -10.57 -8.73 -9.23
N TYR A 133 -9.48 -9.12 -8.56
CA TYR A 133 -8.42 -9.96 -9.11
C TYR A 133 -7.77 -9.43 -10.39
N THR A 134 -7.84 -8.11 -10.60
CA THR A 134 -7.20 -7.42 -11.72
C THR A 134 -5.97 -6.68 -11.20
N PRO A 135 -4.75 -7.15 -11.54
CA PRO A 135 -3.52 -6.48 -11.14
C PRO A 135 -3.44 -5.06 -11.72
N ARG A 136 -3.01 -4.12 -10.89
CA ARG A 136 -2.75 -2.72 -11.27
C ARG A 136 -1.37 -2.32 -10.79
N THR A 137 -0.69 -1.50 -11.57
CA THR A 137 0.63 -0.98 -11.17
C THR A 137 0.47 0.39 -10.54
N VAL A 138 0.97 0.54 -9.32
CA VAL A 138 0.97 1.80 -8.56
C VAL A 138 2.40 2.30 -8.45
N ALA A 139 2.65 3.51 -8.93
CA ALA A 139 3.88 4.24 -8.69
C ALA A 139 3.97 4.61 -7.21
N ARG A 140 4.95 4.02 -6.51
CA ARG A 140 5.30 4.30 -5.11
C ARG A 140 6.67 3.71 -4.76
N GLU A 141 7.31 4.23 -3.73
CA GLU A 141 8.56 3.70 -3.19
C GLU A 141 8.34 3.19 -1.77
N THR A 142 8.18 1.87 -1.64
CA THR A 142 7.74 1.26 -0.38
C THR A 142 8.35 -0.11 -0.18
N VAL A 143 8.72 -0.42 1.06
CA VAL A 143 9.01 -1.77 1.54
C VAL A 143 8.16 -1.99 2.78
N TRP A 144 7.23 -2.93 2.67
CA TRP A 144 6.42 -3.38 3.79
C TRP A 144 7.15 -4.46 4.55
N ARG A 145 7.14 -4.38 5.88
CA ARG A 145 7.63 -5.44 6.75
C ARG A 145 6.46 -6.15 7.40
N LEU A 146 6.48 -7.48 7.30
CA LEU A 146 5.64 -8.37 8.08
C LEU A 146 6.55 -9.20 8.99
N TYR A 147 6.36 -9.13 10.29
CA TYR A 147 7.24 -9.79 11.26
C TYR A 147 7.09 -11.31 11.25
N ALA A 148 8.20 -12.01 11.48
CA ALA A 148 8.20 -13.45 11.72
C ALA A 148 7.22 -13.84 12.85
N GLY A 149 6.66 -15.04 12.76
CA GLY A 149 5.77 -15.61 13.78
C GLY A 149 4.32 -15.12 13.72
N LYS A 150 3.95 -14.33 12.70
CA LYS A 150 2.59 -13.80 12.53
C LYS A 150 1.91 -14.30 11.26
N PRO A 151 0.56 -14.34 11.22
CA PRO A 151 -0.15 -14.70 10.02
C PRO A 151 0.08 -13.66 8.91
N VAL A 152 0.41 -14.15 7.73
CA VAL A 152 0.35 -13.43 6.47
C VAL A 152 -0.71 -14.10 5.59
N TYR A 153 -1.50 -13.28 4.91
CA TYR A 153 -2.61 -13.70 4.06
C TYR A 153 -2.22 -13.49 2.61
N GLU A 154 -2.27 -14.54 1.80
CA GLU A 154 -1.68 -14.53 0.46
C GLU A 154 -2.70 -15.00 -0.58
N LEU A 155 -2.77 -14.28 -1.70
CA LEU A 155 -3.29 -14.80 -2.95
C LEU A 155 -2.12 -15.33 -3.77
N VAL A 156 -2.26 -16.52 -4.34
CA VAL A 156 -1.34 -17.06 -5.34
C VAL A 156 -2.06 -17.07 -6.66
N ASP A 157 -1.57 -16.34 -7.65
CA ASP A 157 -2.20 -16.27 -8.96
C ASP A 157 -1.93 -17.52 -9.82
N ALA A 158 -2.57 -17.57 -11.00
CA ALA A 158 -2.48 -18.70 -11.91
C ALA A 158 -1.05 -18.99 -12.41
N ASP A 159 -0.16 -17.99 -12.38
CA ASP A 159 1.25 -18.12 -12.76
C ASP A 159 2.15 -18.46 -11.56
N GLY A 160 1.57 -18.59 -10.36
CA GLY A 160 2.25 -18.88 -9.12
C GLY A 160 2.84 -17.65 -8.42
N ALA A 161 2.53 -16.43 -8.89
CA ALA A 161 3.00 -15.23 -8.22
C ALA A 161 2.22 -15.02 -6.91
N VAL A 162 2.95 -14.67 -5.86
CA VAL A 162 2.39 -14.46 -4.51
C VAL A 162 2.05 -12.99 -4.32
N HIS A 163 0.83 -12.71 -3.90
CA HIS A 163 0.34 -11.39 -3.51
C HIS A 163 0.02 -11.41 -2.03
N VAL A 164 0.76 -10.64 -1.24
CA VAL A 164 0.66 -10.56 0.22
C VAL A 164 -0.33 -9.46 0.57
N MET A 165 -1.30 -9.75 1.43
CA MET A 165 -2.27 -8.75 1.88
C MET A 165 -1.54 -7.61 2.58
N GLN A 166 -1.76 -6.40 2.10
CA GLN A 166 -1.30 -5.18 2.76
C GLN A 166 -2.37 -4.62 3.70
N SER A 167 -3.66 -4.72 3.32
CA SER A 167 -4.76 -4.25 4.16
C SER A 167 -6.09 -4.93 3.83
N TYR A 168 -6.92 -5.10 4.85
CA TYR A 168 -8.33 -5.49 4.70
C TYR A 168 -9.24 -4.26 4.81
N SER A 169 -10.51 -4.39 4.40
CA SER A 169 -11.48 -3.28 4.46
C SER A 169 -12.84 -3.75 4.96
N ASP A 170 -13.45 -3.01 5.87
CA ASP A 170 -14.81 -3.26 6.36
C ASP A 170 -15.90 -2.56 5.52
N GLN A 171 -15.51 -1.84 4.46
CA GLN A 171 -16.42 -1.00 3.66
C GLN A 171 -17.57 -1.77 3.00
N LYS A 172 -17.30 -3.02 2.56
CA LYS A 172 -18.30 -3.85 1.86
C LYS A 172 -18.86 -4.98 2.73
N PHE A 173 -18.06 -5.45 3.69
CA PHE A 173 -18.37 -6.59 4.52
C PHE A 173 -17.79 -6.33 5.91
N ASP A 174 -18.59 -6.58 6.94
CA ASP A 174 -18.09 -6.58 8.32
C ASP A 174 -17.04 -7.68 8.47
N GLN A 175 -15.79 -7.29 8.72
CA GLN A 175 -14.66 -8.18 8.90
C GLN A 175 -13.60 -7.54 9.80
N ASP A 176 -13.01 -8.35 10.67
CA ASP A 176 -11.85 -8.02 11.50
C ASP A 176 -10.64 -8.87 11.10
N GLU A 177 -9.50 -8.65 11.75
CA GLU A 177 -8.28 -9.42 11.45
C GLU A 177 -8.44 -10.93 11.72
N ALA A 178 -9.28 -11.33 12.68
CA ALA A 178 -9.50 -12.74 12.99
C ALA A 178 -10.26 -13.46 11.87
N ALA A 179 -11.22 -12.78 11.24
CA ALA A 179 -11.97 -13.31 10.10
C ALA A 179 -11.09 -13.61 8.87
N LEU A 180 -9.90 -13.00 8.78
CA LEU A 180 -9.01 -13.18 7.63
C LEU A 180 -8.46 -14.60 7.49
N ALA A 181 -8.36 -15.35 8.60
CA ALA A 181 -7.90 -16.74 8.60
C ALA A 181 -8.81 -17.67 7.79
N GLU A 182 -10.10 -17.34 7.72
CA GLU A 182 -11.15 -18.15 7.08
C GLU A 182 -11.52 -17.64 5.67
N LEU A 183 -10.76 -16.68 5.12
CA LEU A 183 -11.04 -16.12 3.78
C LEU A 183 -10.99 -17.17 2.67
N GLY A 184 -10.23 -18.24 2.85
CA GLY A 184 -10.16 -19.35 1.89
C GLY A 184 -11.52 -20.02 1.62
N ASP A 185 -12.43 -19.97 2.59
CA ASP A 185 -13.77 -20.55 2.47
C ASP A 185 -14.79 -19.59 1.84
N VAL A 186 -14.45 -18.30 1.71
CA VAL A 186 -15.39 -17.26 1.26
C VAL A 186 -14.99 -16.59 -0.04
N LEU A 187 -13.69 -16.44 -0.30
CA LEU A 187 -13.23 -15.84 -1.54
C LEU A 187 -13.54 -16.75 -2.73
N ALA A 188 -13.91 -16.14 -3.86
CA ALA A 188 -14.17 -16.86 -5.11
C ALA A 188 -13.16 -16.42 -6.19
N PRO A 189 -11.86 -16.69 -5.98
CA PRO A 189 -10.84 -16.23 -6.90
C PRO A 189 -10.98 -16.91 -8.28
N PRO A 190 -10.51 -16.28 -9.37
CA PRO A 190 -10.61 -16.84 -10.71
C PRO A 190 -9.83 -18.15 -10.85
N ALA A 191 -10.12 -18.92 -11.91
CA ALA A 191 -9.47 -20.21 -12.14
C ALA A 191 -7.94 -20.08 -12.10
N GLY A 192 -7.29 -21.00 -11.37
CA GLY A 192 -5.84 -21.02 -11.16
C GLY A 192 -5.35 -20.19 -9.98
N TRP A 193 -6.16 -19.27 -9.46
CA TRP A 193 -5.82 -18.53 -8.25
C TRP A 193 -6.21 -19.32 -6.99
N SER A 194 -5.48 -19.09 -5.90
CA SER A 194 -5.78 -19.67 -4.59
C SER A 194 -5.48 -18.68 -3.46
N PHE A 195 -6.16 -18.86 -2.34
CA PHE A 195 -5.86 -18.15 -1.10
C PHE A 195 -5.15 -19.09 -0.12
N ARG A 196 -4.20 -18.57 0.65
CA ARG A 196 -3.58 -19.30 1.77
C ARG A 196 -3.19 -18.38 2.91
N VAL A 197 -3.10 -18.96 4.09
CA VAL A 197 -2.52 -18.32 5.28
C VAL A 197 -1.21 -19.00 5.60
N ARG A 198 -0.18 -18.22 5.94
CA ARG A 198 1.12 -18.73 6.34
C ARG A 198 1.62 -17.99 7.57
N VAL A 199 2.44 -18.64 8.37
CA VAL A 199 3.19 -18.01 9.47
C VAL A 199 4.68 -18.07 9.10
N PRO A 200 5.30 -16.97 8.64
CA PRO A 200 6.71 -16.94 8.29
C PRO A 200 7.60 -17.18 9.52
N THR A 201 8.71 -17.88 9.35
CA THR A 201 9.74 -18.04 10.41
C THR A 201 10.78 -16.93 10.41
N GLU A 202 10.78 -16.10 9.36
CA GLU A 202 11.64 -14.95 9.16
C GLU A 202 10.77 -13.77 8.69
N ASP A 203 11.25 -12.55 8.92
CA ASP A 203 10.55 -11.34 8.47
C ASP A 203 10.36 -11.38 6.95
N LEU A 204 9.14 -11.05 6.51
CA LEU A 204 8.81 -10.94 5.11
C LEU A 204 8.85 -9.46 4.70
N LEU A 205 9.69 -9.15 3.71
CA LEU A 205 9.72 -7.85 3.06
C LEU A 205 8.96 -7.90 1.74
N VAL A 206 8.05 -6.96 1.53
CA VAL A 206 7.28 -6.82 0.29
C VAL A 206 7.59 -5.46 -0.30
N GLU A 207 8.45 -5.44 -1.32
CA GLU A 207 9.01 -4.22 -1.93
C GLU A 207 8.27 -3.83 -3.22
N ALA A 208 8.10 -2.54 -3.43
CA ALA A 208 7.82 -1.95 -4.74
C ALA A 208 9.14 -1.85 -5.52
N VAL A 209 9.25 -2.58 -6.63
CA VAL A 209 10.48 -2.66 -7.43
C VAL A 209 10.45 -1.62 -8.54
N ASP A 210 11.56 -0.92 -8.76
CA ASP A 210 11.69 0.15 -9.76
C ASP A 210 10.64 1.26 -9.62
N GLY A 211 10.26 1.57 -8.37
CA GLY A 211 9.24 2.57 -8.05
C GLY A 211 7.81 2.13 -8.37
N LEU A 212 7.57 0.83 -8.57
CA LEU A 212 6.28 0.27 -8.96
C LEU A 212 5.88 -0.90 -8.07
N ALA A 213 4.67 -0.85 -7.52
CA ALA A 213 4.03 -1.98 -6.85
C ALA A 213 2.93 -2.55 -7.74
N VAL A 214 2.85 -3.88 -7.85
CA VAL A 214 1.69 -4.54 -8.45
C VAL A 214 0.69 -4.87 -7.35
N VAL A 215 -0.51 -4.29 -7.45
CA VAL A 215 -1.55 -4.35 -6.44
C VAL A 215 -2.81 -5.00 -7.01
N VAL A 216 -3.46 -5.83 -6.21
CA VAL A 216 -4.72 -6.49 -6.56
C VAL A 216 -5.71 -6.38 -5.40
N GLN A 217 -7.00 -6.29 -5.71
CA GLN A 217 -8.08 -6.36 -4.73
C GLN A 217 -8.93 -7.61 -4.92
N ASP A 218 -9.36 -8.25 -3.83
CA ASP A 218 -10.29 -9.37 -3.86
C ASP A 218 -11.77 -8.93 -3.85
N ASP A 219 -12.70 -9.90 -3.83
CA ASP A 219 -14.15 -9.64 -3.82
C ASP A 219 -14.62 -8.81 -2.61
N ARG A 220 -13.86 -8.85 -1.51
CA ARG A 220 -14.13 -8.12 -0.27
C ARG A 220 -13.41 -6.78 -0.20
N ALA A 221 -12.74 -6.38 -1.28
CA ALA A 221 -11.91 -5.17 -1.36
C ALA A 221 -10.68 -5.20 -0.43
N ASN A 222 -10.24 -6.37 0.03
CA ASN A 222 -8.93 -6.51 0.65
C ASN A 222 -7.86 -6.28 -0.42
N THR A 223 -6.80 -5.55 -0.08
CA THR A 223 -5.75 -5.16 -1.01
C THR A 223 -4.49 -5.96 -0.72
N TYR A 224 -3.90 -6.50 -1.78
CA TYR A 224 -2.69 -7.30 -1.76
C TYR A 224 -1.64 -6.64 -2.66
N GLN A 225 -0.38 -6.70 -2.26
CA GLN A 225 0.76 -6.37 -3.12
C GLN A 225 1.48 -7.64 -3.52
N ARG A 226 1.83 -7.76 -4.80
CA ARG A 226 2.69 -8.83 -5.30
C ARG A 226 4.05 -8.78 -4.61
N ALA A 227 4.46 -9.89 -3.98
CA ALA A 227 5.83 -10.11 -3.58
C ALA A 227 6.67 -10.29 -4.85
N GLN A 228 7.58 -9.35 -5.07
CA GLN A 228 8.50 -9.40 -6.21
C GLN A 228 9.81 -10.04 -5.77
N PRO A 229 10.45 -10.85 -6.65
CA PRO A 229 11.72 -11.51 -6.36
C PRO A 229 12.89 -10.53 -6.21
#